data_AF-A0A7X7MQ25-F1
#
_entry.id   AF-A0A7X7MQ25-F1
#
_cell.length_a   1.000
_cell.length_b   1.000
_cell.length_c   1.000
_cell.angle_alpha   90.00
_cell.angle_beta   90.00
_cell.angle_gamma   90.00
#
_symmetry.space_group_name_H-M   'P 1'
#
loop_
_entity.id
_entity.type
_entity.pdbx_description
1 polymer ?
#
loop_
_entity_poly.entity_id
_entity_poly.type
_entity_poly.pdbx_seq_one_letter_code
_entity_poly.pdbx_strand_id
1 'polypeptide(L)'
;NEWPSGAFYSSASGGGSGIVTNNGAEVNFEKISIGRAANGQGAYVQNGGSITGRTDIYVGDISRGSAVLNGGTVGANGHFHIGNAAGGDGTVTNNGADITCQHLIMGYVSGTAGRMTHNGGTLNARETLQVGRAGGVGAFDVNAAFTTRNLIIGTRIGDPGVNGTGTVTVAAGFTNLVNGYLKVNNGELVMRGSTLQFKVNAVTNALINRDSEDGVGVIRGWGSLEKRPDGDRNPWVENSGLFIADGEGETRDLSLYTFVAVTNTFYNGPAGTNGWYAVNKGRLRYPRTYTTGAAVTQSACYGDWRTLTTPSLVNSLKLEVTLSSSGSFYVYGELYAPDRSDIPAGLPTGTKTVGIWRMRITSSESPDGTPKAFVSVLPTFRYDHTQVKVHESLGLYRYNGSAWVKVGSGTPDGTSLISASAPLPPADGEVGWFAVLTQPRGTLISVH
;
A
#
# COMPACT_ATOMS: atom_id res chain seq x y z
N ASN A 1 16.61 7.16 -39.62
CA ASN A 1 17.03 5.97 -40.38
C ASN A 1 16.15 4.80 -40.01
N GLU A 2 15.29 4.34 -40.92
CA GLU A 2 14.50 3.13 -40.70
C GLU A 2 15.37 1.90 -40.97
N TRP A 3 15.56 1.04 -39.96
CA TRP A 3 16.21 -0.26 -40.13
C TRP A 3 15.12 -1.30 -40.35
N PRO A 4 14.91 -1.80 -41.59
CA PRO A 4 13.68 -2.50 -41.95
C PRO A 4 13.46 -3.83 -41.20
N SER A 5 14.51 -4.48 -40.70
CA SER A 5 14.42 -5.81 -40.07
C SER A 5 15.49 -6.10 -39.01
N GLY A 6 16.15 -5.07 -38.48
CA GLY A 6 17.26 -5.24 -37.55
C GLY A 6 16.81 -5.16 -36.09
N ALA A 7 16.99 -6.24 -35.34
CA ALA A 7 17.13 -6.11 -33.89
C ALA A 7 18.48 -5.44 -33.57
N PHE A 8 18.45 -4.44 -32.69
CA PHE A 8 19.64 -3.74 -32.25
C PHE A 8 20.19 -4.37 -30.97
N TYR A 9 21.50 -4.59 -30.94
CA TYR A 9 22.18 -5.23 -29.82
C TYR A 9 23.35 -4.37 -29.34
N SER A 10 23.38 -4.09 -28.04
CA SER A 10 24.59 -3.65 -27.34
C SER A 10 25.08 -4.81 -26.49
N SER A 11 26.37 -5.14 -26.60
CA SER A 11 27.04 -6.36 -26.05
C SER A 11 26.45 -7.69 -26.52
N ALA A 12 26.61 -7.99 -27.82
CA ALA A 12 26.09 -9.19 -28.47
C ALA A 12 27.02 -10.43 -28.38
N SER A 13 28.25 -10.29 -27.88
CA SER A 13 29.22 -11.39 -27.72
C SER A 13 29.59 -11.63 -26.25
N GLY A 14 29.91 -12.88 -25.90
CA GLY A 14 30.24 -13.25 -24.52
C GLY A 14 31.45 -12.46 -24.01
N GLY A 15 31.32 -11.86 -22.82
CA GLY A 15 32.34 -10.98 -22.22
C GLY A 15 32.52 -9.61 -22.92
N GLY A 16 31.77 -9.32 -23.98
CA GLY A 16 31.87 -8.07 -24.73
C GLY A 16 31.26 -6.88 -23.99
N SER A 17 31.82 -5.69 -24.21
CA SER A 17 31.29 -4.42 -23.73
C SER A 17 30.89 -3.52 -24.91
N GLY A 18 29.80 -2.79 -24.77
CA GLY A 18 29.33 -1.85 -25.78
C GLY A 18 28.59 -0.66 -25.15
N ILE A 19 28.85 0.54 -25.68
CA ILE A 19 28.14 1.76 -25.29
C ILE A 19 27.58 2.39 -26.56
N VAL A 20 26.29 2.70 -26.56
CA VAL A 20 25.65 3.44 -27.66
C VAL A 20 24.99 4.69 -27.12
N THR A 21 25.19 5.80 -27.83
CA THR A 21 24.61 7.09 -27.50
C THR A 21 23.80 7.60 -28.67
N ASN A 22 22.57 8.02 -28.41
CA ASN A 22 21.74 8.72 -29.38
C ASN A 22 21.58 10.20 -28.96
N ASN A 23 22.11 11.08 -29.79
CA ASN A 23 22.16 12.53 -29.57
C ASN A 23 21.14 13.28 -30.43
N GLY A 24 19.87 12.84 -30.45
CA GLY A 24 18.81 13.53 -31.18
C GLY A 24 18.27 12.82 -32.41
N ALA A 25 18.76 11.62 -32.75
CA ALA A 25 18.28 10.91 -33.93
C ALA A 25 16.94 10.20 -33.67
N GLU A 26 16.18 10.02 -34.74
CA GLU A 26 15.05 9.10 -34.79
C GLU A 26 15.52 7.72 -35.25
N VAL A 27 15.32 6.74 -34.37
CA VAL A 27 15.78 5.38 -34.55
C VAL A 27 14.64 4.41 -34.31
N ASN A 28 14.38 3.57 -35.30
CA ASN A 28 13.29 2.61 -35.28
C ASN A 28 13.87 1.21 -35.50
N PHE A 29 13.77 0.36 -34.48
CA PHE A 29 14.25 -1.02 -34.48
C PHE A 29 13.10 -1.98 -34.25
N GLU A 30 13.22 -3.22 -34.73
CA GLU A 30 12.24 -4.25 -34.40
C GLU A 30 12.25 -4.55 -32.89
N LYS A 31 13.46 -4.82 -32.36
CA LYS A 31 13.75 -5.11 -30.95
C LYS A 31 15.05 -4.42 -30.56
N ILE A 32 15.15 -3.97 -29.30
CA ILE A 32 16.37 -3.42 -28.72
C ILE A 32 16.78 -4.30 -27.55
N SER A 33 18.03 -4.77 -27.50
CA SER A 33 18.54 -5.53 -26.37
C SER A 33 19.94 -5.06 -25.96
N ILE A 34 20.06 -4.69 -24.69
CA ILE A 34 21.27 -4.15 -24.06
C ILE A 34 21.69 -5.14 -22.98
N GLY A 35 22.90 -5.71 -23.06
CA GLY A 35 23.30 -6.81 -22.16
C GLY A 35 22.75 -8.16 -22.63
N ARG A 36 22.96 -8.49 -23.92
CA ARG A 36 22.40 -9.70 -24.56
C ARG A 36 23.25 -10.95 -24.39
N ALA A 37 24.55 -10.83 -24.14
CA ALA A 37 25.43 -12.00 -24.12
C ALA A 37 25.94 -12.31 -22.71
N ALA A 38 26.07 -13.60 -22.39
CA ALA A 38 26.58 -14.04 -21.10
C ALA A 38 27.90 -13.34 -20.73
N ASN A 39 28.00 -12.86 -19.49
CA ASN A 39 29.13 -12.08 -18.97
C ASN A 39 29.43 -10.76 -19.74
N GLY A 40 28.58 -10.35 -20.69
CA GLY A 40 28.71 -9.08 -21.40
C GLY A 40 28.10 -7.91 -20.63
N GLN A 41 28.50 -6.69 -21.00
CA GLN A 41 28.01 -5.43 -20.42
C GLN A 41 27.57 -4.47 -21.51
N GLY A 42 26.27 -4.14 -21.55
CA GLY A 42 25.74 -3.15 -22.50
C GLY A 42 25.38 -1.84 -21.81
N ALA A 43 25.67 -0.71 -22.43
CA ALA A 43 25.15 0.59 -22.01
C ALA A 43 24.48 1.33 -23.17
N TYR A 44 23.44 2.09 -22.84
CA TYR A 44 22.71 2.94 -23.76
C TYR A 44 22.42 4.31 -23.15
N VAL A 45 22.64 5.38 -23.91
CA VAL A 45 22.37 6.75 -23.47
C VAL A 45 21.51 7.46 -24.50
N GLN A 46 20.34 7.94 -24.10
CA GLN A 46 19.44 8.76 -24.91
C GLN A 46 19.56 10.21 -24.44
N ASN A 47 20.03 11.12 -25.30
CA ASN A 47 20.08 12.57 -25.00
C ASN A 47 18.96 13.36 -25.68
N GLY A 48 18.22 12.74 -26.62
CA GLY A 48 17.10 13.35 -27.33
C GLY A 48 16.76 12.57 -28.60
N GLY A 49 15.75 13.03 -29.35
CA GLY A 49 15.22 12.31 -30.51
C GLY A 49 14.22 11.23 -30.10
N SER A 50 14.05 10.20 -30.94
CA SER A 50 13.06 9.15 -30.73
C SER A 50 13.69 7.77 -30.88
N ILE A 51 13.37 6.88 -29.95
CA ILE A 51 13.64 5.45 -30.06
C ILE A 51 12.31 4.72 -30.01
N THR A 52 12.02 3.93 -31.04
CA THR A 52 10.89 3.01 -31.01
C THR A 52 11.39 1.59 -31.21
N GLY A 53 11.21 0.75 -30.19
CA GLY A 53 11.18 -0.69 -30.36
C GLY A 53 9.80 -1.10 -30.87
N ARG A 54 9.70 -1.52 -32.14
CA ARG A 54 8.42 -1.93 -32.74
C ARG A 54 7.77 -3.09 -32.00
N THR A 55 8.57 -3.93 -31.34
CA THR A 55 8.12 -4.98 -30.43
C THR A 55 8.57 -4.66 -29.01
N ASP A 56 9.84 -4.88 -28.70
CA ASP A 56 10.32 -4.90 -27.32
C ASP A 56 11.65 -4.16 -27.11
N ILE A 57 11.86 -3.70 -25.87
CA ILE A 57 13.11 -3.16 -25.35
C ILE A 57 13.55 -4.00 -24.14
N TYR A 58 14.80 -4.44 -24.14
CA TYR A 58 15.41 -5.20 -23.06
C TYR A 58 16.65 -4.48 -22.54
N VAL A 59 16.70 -4.22 -21.24
CA VAL A 59 17.86 -3.72 -20.52
C VAL A 59 18.26 -4.77 -19.49
N GLY A 60 19.42 -5.38 -19.69
CA GLY A 60 19.84 -6.57 -18.95
C GLY A 60 19.05 -7.80 -19.40
N ASP A 61 19.25 -8.23 -20.65
CA ASP A 61 18.49 -9.34 -21.24
C ASP A 61 18.88 -10.68 -20.60
N ILE A 62 20.16 -11.09 -20.70
CA ILE A 62 20.71 -12.28 -20.01
C ILE A 62 22.00 -11.95 -19.23
N SER A 63 22.43 -10.69 -19.24
CA SER A 63 23.60 -10.18 -18.53
C SER A 63 23.38 -8.74 -18.07
N ARG A 64 24.46 -8.00 -17.76
CA ARG A 64 24.37 -6.61 -17.29
C ARG A 64 24.01 -5.66 -18.44
N GLY A 65 22.96 -4.88 -18.23
CA GLY A 65 22.56 -3.79 -19.13
C GLY A 65 22.20 -2.53 -18.36
N SER A 66 22.63 -1.37 -18.86
CA SER A 66 22.26 -0.08 -18.30
C SER A 66 21.73 0.88 -19.36
N ALA A 67 20.67 1.64 -19.04
CA ALA A 67 20.18 2.72 -19.88
C ALA A 67 20.03 4.02 -19.09
N VAL A 68 20.52 5.13 -19.65
CA VAL A 68 20.29 6.49 -19.13
C VAL A 68 19.49 7.28 -20.16
N LEU A 69 18.33 7.78 -19.77
CA LEU A 69 17.37 8.44 -20.66
C LEU A 69 17.22 9.90 -20.23
N ASN A 70 17.98 10.80 -20.85
CA ASN A 70 18.04 12.22 -20.50
C ASN A 70 16.96 13.08 -21.18
N GLY A 71 16.33 12.60 -22.26
CA GLY A 71 15.29 13.34 -22.98
C GLY A 71 14.80 12.61 -24.23
N GLY A 72 13.83 13.20 -24.93
CA GLY A 72 13.24 12.61 -26.14
C GLY A 72 12.20 11.53 -25.83
N THR A 73 11.85 10.70 -26.82
CA THR A 73 10.82 9.66 -26.69
C THR A 73 11.41 8.26 -26.71
N VAL A 74 10.89 7.37 -25.85
CA VAL A 74 11.24 5.94 -25.82
C VAL A 74 9.96 5.12 -25.86
N GLY A 75 9.71 4.46 -26.98
CA GLY A 75 8.52 3.65 -27.24
C GLY A 75 8.83 2.16 -27.31
N ALA A 76 8.02 1.33 -26.64
CA ALA A 76 7.96 -0.12 -26.89
C ALA A 76 6.50 -0.52 -27.13
N ASN A 77 6.15 -1.11 -28.27
CA ASN A 77 4.74 -1.48 -28.50
C ASN A 77 4.28 -2.66 -27.65
N GLY A 78 5.18 -3.59 -27.34
CA GLY A 78 4.98 -4.69 -26.41
C GLY A 78 5.67 -4.40 -25.09
N HIS A 79 6.82 -5.02 -24.88
CA HIS A 79 7.47 -5.08 -23.58
C HIS A 79 8.69 -4.17 -23.45
N PHE A 80 8.79 -3.48 -22.32
CA PHE A 80 10.03 -2.91 -21.82
C PHE A 80 10.46 -3.73 -20.58
N HIS A 81 11.42 -4.63 -20.77
CA HIS A 81 11.98 -5.46 -19.72
C HIS A 81 13.28 -4.89 -19.17
N ILE A 82 13.40 -4.92 -17.85
CA ILE A 82 14.60 -4.57 -17.09
C ILE A 82 14.94 -5.81 -16.25
N GLY A 83 15.97 -6.56 -16.62
CA GLY A 83 16.26 -7.89 -16.07
C GLY A 83 15.28 -8.96 -16.60
N ASN A 84 15.58 -9.52 -17.78
CA ASN A 84 14.63 -10.34 -18.54
C ASN A 84 14.73 -11.86 -18.31
N ALA A 85 15.85 -12.49 -18.63
CA ALA A 85 16.06 -13.93 -18.48
C ALA A 85 17.17 -14.21 -17.47
N ALA A 86 17.27 -15.45 -16.98
CA ALA A 86 18.21 -15.83 -15.93
C ALA A 86 19.64 -15.29 -16.18
N GLY A 87 20.19 -14.60 -15.17
CA GLY A 87 21.46 -13.87 -15.28
C GLY A 87 21.33 -12.41 -15.74
N GLY A 88 20.15 -12.00 -16.20
CA GLY A 88 19.82 -10.64 -16.60
C GLY A 88 19.78 -9.68 -15.42
N ASP A 89 20.55 -8.61 -15.53
CA ASP A 89 20.70 -7.56 -14.53
C ASP A 89 20.57 -6.19 -15.21
N GLY A 90 19.41 -5.58 -15.09
CA GLY A 90 19.04 -4.36 -15.80
C GLY A 90 18.96 -3.15 -14.88
N THR A 91 19.52 -2.02 -15.30
CA THR A 91 19.32 -0.72 -14.64
C THR A 91 18.89 0.36 -15.63
N VAL A 92 17.81 1.07 -15.34
CA VAL A 92 17.34 2.20 -16.14
C VAL A 92 17.25 3.45 -15.26
N THR A 93 17.83 4.56 -15.71
CA THR A 93 17.64 5.88 -15.10
C THR A 93 16.99 6.80 -16.11
N ASN A 94 15.74 7.21 -15.85
CA ASN A 94 15.05 8.20 -16.66
C ASN A 94 15.16 9.59 -16.03
N ASN A 95 15.88 10.51 -16.65
CA ASN A 95 16.05 11.89 -16.19
C ASN A 95 15.12 12.88 -16.91
N GLY A 96 14.45 12.48 -17.98
CA GLY A 96 13.63 13.43 -18.76
C GLY A 96 12.99 12.89 -20.03
N ALA A 97 13.10 11.59 -20.34
CA ALA A 97 12.48 11.03 -21.53
C ALA A 97 11.00 10.69 -21.32
N ASP A 98 10.23 10.79 -22.40
CA ASP A 98 8.85 10.37 -22.49
C ASP A 98 8.79 8.89 -22.87
N ILE A 99 8.47 8.06 -21.88
CA ILE A 99 8.44 6.61 -22.02
C ILE A 99 7.00 6.14 -22.22
N THR A 100 6.75 5.43 -23.30
CA THR A 100 5.48 4.74 -23.53
C THR A 100 5.71 3.27 -23.87
N CYS A 101 5.10 2.37 -23.09
CA CYS A 101 5.13 0.93 -23.37
C CYS A 101 3.79 0.26 -23.09
N GLN A 102 3.53 -0.93 -23.65
CA GLN A 102 2.36 -1.71 -23.22
C GLN A 102 2.61 -2.30 -21.83
N HIS A 103 3.75 -2.96 -21.65
CA HIS A 103 4.18 -3.52 -20.37
C HIS A 103 5.57 -3.02 -19.99
N LEU A 104 5.71 -2.50 -18.76
CA LEU A 104 7.00 -2.23 -18.12
C LEU A 104 7.22 -3.28 -17.05
N ILE A 105 8.30 -4.06 -17.14
CA ILE A 105 8.56 -5.15 -16.20
C ILE A 105 9.99 -5.09 -15.68
N MET A 106 10.13 -5.07 -14.35
CA MET A 106 11.40 -5.10 -13.64
C MET A 106 11.53 -6.43 -12.89
N GLY A 107 12.54 -7.23 -13.24
CA GLY A 107 12.75 -8.57 -12.68
C GLY A 107 11.69 -9.56 -13.17
N TYR A 108 11.82 -10.04 -14.41
CA TYR A 108 10.77 -10.80 -15.11
C TYR A 108 10.61 -12.27 -14.68
N VAL A 109 11.72 -12.95 -14.32
CA VAL A 109 11.77 -14.38 -13.91
C VAL A 109 12.83 -14.62 -12.85
N SER A 110 12.85 -15.83 -12.29
CA SER A 110 13.87 -16.28 -11.33
C SER A 110 15.30 -16.08 -11.85
N GLY A 111 16.18 -15.60 -10.97
CA GLY A 111 17.56 -15.30 -11.29
C GLY A 111 17.79 -13.98 -12.04
N THR A 112 16.79 -13.09 -12.09
CA THR A 112 16.92 -11.75 -12.69
C THR A 112 16.75 -10.63 -11.67
N ALA A 113 17.43 -9.52 -11.95
CA ALA A 113 17.31 -8.27 -11.20
C ALA A 113 16.99 -7.12 -12.16
N GLY A 114 16.00 -6.31 -11.82
CA GLY A 114 15.65 -5.13 -12.60
C GLY A 114 15.43 -3.91 -11.72
N ARG A 115 16.08 -2.80 -12.06
CA ARG A 115 15.91 -1.52 -11.36
C ARG A 115 15.58 -0.39 -12.32
N MET A 116 14.58 0.41 -11.98
CA MET A 116 14.33 1.69 -12.62
C MET A 116 14.30 2.83 -11.61
N THR A 117 14.93 3.95 -11.96
CA THR A 117 14.79 5.23 -11.27
C THR A 117 14.19 6.23 -12.24
N HIS A 118 13.00 6.76 -11.95
CA HIS A 118 12.26 7.71 -12.78
C HIS A 118 12.28 9.11 -12.14
N ASN A 119 13.14 9.99 -12.65
CA ASN A 119 13.39 11.34 -12.14
C ASN A 119 12.66 12.44 -12.91
N GLY A 120 12.18 12.18 -14.13
CA GLY A 120 11.58 13.20 -14.98
C GLY A 120 11.03 12.65 -16.30
N GLY A 121 10.40 13.53 -17.08
CA GLY A 121 9.65 13.15 -18.28
C GLY A 121 8.33 12.45 -17.95
N THR A 122 7.67 11.91 -18.97
CA THR A 122 6.45 11.10 -18.77
C THR A 122 6.76 9.61 -18.74
N LEU A 123 5.98 8.84 -17.97
CA LEU A 123 6.01 7.38 -17.98
C LEU A 123 4.60 6.83 -18.08
N ASN A 124 4.32 6.12 -19.17
CA ASN A 124 3.02 5.50 -19.42
C ASN A 124 3.18 4.02 -19.79
N ALA A 125 2.83 3.13 -18.84
CA ALA A 125 2.71 1.70 -19.07
C ALA A 125 1.23 1.35 -19.30
N ARG A 126 0.83 1.22 -20.57
CA ARG A 126 -0.59 1.20 -21.00
C ARG A 126 -1.39 0.05 -20.38
N GLU A 127 -0.74 -1.07 -20.07
CA GLU A 127 -1.40 -2.23 -19.47
C GLU A 127 -0.85 -2.60 -18.09
N THR A 128 0.46 -2.71 -17.93
CA THR A 128 1.03 -3.19 -16.67
C THR A 128 2.39 -2.58 -16.40
N LEU A 129 2.56 -2.08 -15.18
CA LEU A 129 3.83 -1.85 -14.53
C LEU A 129 4.02 -2.94 -13.48
N GLN A 130 4.95 -3.86 -13.72
CA GLN A 130 5.23 -5.02 -12.89
C GLN A 130 6.62 -4.91 -12.27
N VAL A 131 6.71 -5.10 -10.95
CA VAL A 131 7.95 -5.06 -10.18
C VAL A 131 8.11 -6.35 -9.39
N GLY A 132 9.06 -7.19 -9.79
CA GLY A 132 9.26 -8.54 -9.25
C GLY A 132 8.20 -9.52 -9.75
N ARG A 133 8.59 -10.45 -10.62
CA ARG A 133 7.71 -11.46 -11.22
C ARG A 133 8.38 -12.82 -11.23
N ALA A 134 7.63 -13.88 -10.88
CA ALA A 134 8.01 -15.28 -11.02
C ALA A 134 9.43 -15.61 -10.48
N GLY A 135 9.72 -15.15 -9.25
CA GLY A 135 11.03 -15.31 -8.61
C GLY A 135 12.07 -14.23 -8.96
N GLY A 136 11.77 -13.31 -9.88
CA GLY A 136 12.61 -12.16 -10.19
C GLY A 136 12.52 -11.06 -9.14
N VAL A 137 13.60 -10.28 -9.03
CA VAL A 137 13.71 -9.15 -8.09
C VAL A 137 13.58 -7.83 -8.85
N GLY A 138 12.63 -7.00 -8.45
CA GLY A 138 12.38 -5.69 -9.07
C GLY A 138 12.49 -4.53 -8.08
N ALA A 139 12.99 -3.39 -8.54
CA ALA A 139 12.98 -2.14 -7.79
C ALA A 139 12.59 -0.95 -8.67
N PHE A 140 11.67 -0.12 -8.19
CA PHE A 140 11.24 1.09 -8.90
C PHE A 140 11.25 2.30 -7.95
N ASP A 141 12.14 3.26 -8.20
CA ASP A 141 12.14 4.53 -7.50
C ASP A 141 11.48 5.61 -8.36
N VAL A 142 10.49 6.28 -7.78
CA VAL A 142 9.61 7.22 -8.48
C VAL A 142 9.80 8.61 -7.89
N ASN A 143 10.54 9.45 -8.62
CA ASN A 143 10.79 10.86 -8.33
C ASN A 143 10.12 11.79 -9.38
N ALA A 144 9.17 11.25 -10.16
CA ALA A 144 8.32 11.97 -11.09
C ALA A 144 7.02 11.18 -11.30
N ALA A 145 5.95 11.84 -11.74
CA ALA A 145 4.65 11.19 -11.92
C ALA A 145 4.70 10.07 -12.98
N PHE A 146 3.95 8.99 -12.75
CA PHE A 146 3.69 7.95 -13.73
C PHE A 146 2.20 7.67 -13.93
N THR A 147 1.89 7.05 -15.07
CA THR A 147 0.59 6.46 -15.36
C THR A 147 0.75 5.00 -15.73
N THR A 148 -0.12 4.16 -15.20
CA THR A 148 -0.29 2.79 -15.67
C THR A 148 -1.75 2.35 -15.59
N ARG A 149 -2.11 1.27 -16.27
CA ARG A 149 -3.38 0.58 -16.00
C ARG A 149 -3.29 -0.24 -14.72
N ASN A 150 -2.38 -1.21 -14.64
CA ASN A 150 -2.20 -2.02 -13.45
C ASN A 150 -0.80 -1.84 -12.87
N LEU A 151 -0.71 -1.58 -11.57
CA LEU A 151 0.56 -1.62 -10.83
C LEU A 151 0.61 -2.93 -10.04
N ILE A 152 1.63 -3.74 -10.28
CA ILE A 152 1.74 -5.08 -9.70
C ILE A 152 3.12 -5.27 -9.08
N ILE A 153 3.16 -5.69 -7.83
CA ILE A 153 4.38 -5.89 -7.04
C ILE A 153 4.41 -7.33 -6.51
N GLY A 154 5.43 -8.08 -6.93
CA GLY A 154 5.76 -9.40 -6.41
C GLY A 154 4.80 -10.52 -6.80
N THR A 155 4.70 -10.87 -8.08
CA THR A 155 3.72 -11.89 -8.54
C THR A 155 4.34 -13.27 -8.69
N ARG A 156 3.55 -14.30 -8.39
CA ARG A 156 3.80 -15.71 -8.71
C ARG A 156 3.24 -16.09 -10.06
N ILE A 157 3.90 -17.01 -10.76
CA ILE A 157 3.36 -17.64 -11.97
C ILE A 157 3.46 -19.14 -11.84
N GLY A 158 2.35 -19.82 -12.16
CA GLY A 158 2.22 -21.27 -12.04
C GLY A 158 1.92 -21.75 -10.62
N ASP A 159 1.40 -22.97 -10.53
CA ASP A 159 1.20 -23.69 -9.28
C ASP A 159 1.78 -25.12 -9.39
N PRO A 160 2.86 -25.47 -8.66
CA PRO A 160 3.63 -24.63 -7.74
C PRO A 160 4.49 -23.58 -8.47
N GLY A 161 4.60 -22.36 -7.92
CA GLY A 161 5.37 -21.26 -8.49
C GLY A 161 6.08 -20.42 -7.43
N VAL A 162 7.14 -19.70 -7.82
CA VAL A 162 7.92 -18.84 -6.90
C VAL A 162 7.42 -17.40 -6.96
N ASN A 163 7.23 -16.78 -5.80
CA ASN A 163 6.89 -15.36 -5.70
C ASN A 163 8.07 -14.50 -6.21
N GLY A 164 7.81 -13.61 -7.17
CA GLY A 164 8.71 -12.48 -7.40
C GLY A 164 8.75 -11.56 -6.19
N THR A 165 9.81 -10.77 -6.04
CA THR A 165 9.91 -9.78 -4.95
C THR A 165 10.09 -8.39 -5.55
N GLY A 166 9.25 -7.44 -5.14
CA GLY A 166 9.29 -6.08 -5.68
C GLY A 166 9.31 -5.00 -4.61
N THR A 167 10.02 -3.91 -4.88
CA THR A 167 9.93 -2.68 -4.07
C THR A 167 9.63 -1.50 -4.99
N VAL A 168 8.59 -0.75 -4.66
CA VAL A 168 8.26 0.51 -5.32
C VAL A 168 8.32 1.62 -4.28
N THR A 169 9.17 2.62 -4.50
CA THR A 169 9.31 3.78 -3.61
C THR A 169 8.84 5.03 -4.33
N VAL A 170 7.83 5.71 -3.80
CA VAL A 170 7.24 6.91 -4.41
C VAL A 170 7.53 8.14 -3.57
N ALA A 171 8.24 9.10 -4.16
CA ALA A 171 8.62 10.35 -3.53
C ALA A 171 7.44 11.33 -3.35
N ALA A 172 7.64 12.33 -2.49
CA ALA A 172 6.64 13.33 -2.16
C ALA A 172 6.23 14.19 -3.36
N GLY A 173 5.01 14.74 -3.31
CA GLY A 173 4.61 15.83 -4.20
C GLY A 173 4.14 15.40 -5.60
N PHE A 174 4.03 14.10 -5.85
CA PHE A 174 3.53 13.57 -7.12
C PHE A 174 2.17 12.91 -6.98
N THR A 175 1.32 13.15 -7.97
CA THR A 175 0.07 12.42 -8.19
C THR A 175 0.29 11.39 -9.30
N ASN A 176 0.21 10.11 -8.94
CA ASN A 176 0.40 8.99 -9.85
C ASN A 176 -0.94 8.36 -10.18
N LEU A 177 -1.08 7.82 -11.38
CA LEU A 177 -2.35 7.29 -11.87
C LEU A 177 -2.27 5.78 -12.12
N VAL A 178 -3.19 5.04 -11.51
CA VAL A 178 -3.44 3.62 -11.73
C VAL A 178 -4.87 3.45 -12.24
N ASN A 179 -5.04 3.20 -13.54
CA ASN A 179 -6.37 3.16 -14.17
C ASN A 179 -7.17 1.86 -13.94
N GLY A 180 -6.57 0.87 -13.30
CA GLY A 180 -7.14 -0.44 -13.02
C GLY A 180 -6.97 -0.75 -11.55
N TYR A 181 -6.00 -1.60 -11.23
CA TYR A 181 -5.74 -2.02 -9.86
C TYR A 181 -4.25 -1.91 -9.47
N LEU A 182 -4.03 -1.67 -8.19
CA LEU A 182 -2.79 -1.92 -7.47
C LEU A 182 -2.87 -3.32 -6.87
N LYS A 183 -1.83 -4.12 -7.08
CA LYS A 183 -1.65 -5.41 -6.45
C LYS A 183 -0.28 -5.48 -5.79
N VAL A 184 -0.24 -5.74 -4.49
CA VAL A 184 1.01 -5.90 -3.73
C VAL A 184 0.97 -7.26 -3.06
N ASN A 185 1.61 -8.25 -3.66
CA ASN A 185 1.55 -9.63 -3.20
C ASN A 185 2.76 -10.03 -2.36
N ASN A 186 3.97 -9.74 -2.85
CA ASN A 186 5.21 -10.07 -2.16
C ASN A 186 6.25 -8.96 -2.33
N GLY A 187 6.44 -8.17 -1.27
CA GLY A 187 7.25 -6.97 -1.29
C GLY A 187 6.44 -5.75 -0.89
N GLU A 188 6.93 -4.56 -1.25
CA GLU A 188 6.52 -3.32 -0.59
C GLU A 188 6.27 -2.17 -1.57
N LEU A 189 5.17 -1.45 -1.37
CA LEU A 189 4.95 -0.09 -1.86
C LEU A 189 5.24 0.89 -0.72
N VAL A 190 6.30 1.68 -0.86
CA VAL A 190 6.69 2.74 0.08
C VAL A 190 6.22 4.08 -0.47
N MET A 191 5.34 4.77 0.26
CA MET A 191 4.84 6.08 -0.08
C MET A 191 5.46 7.15 0.82
N ARG A 192 6.03 8.20 0.24
CA ARG A 192 6.61 9.33 0.99
C ARG A 192 5.93 10.63 0.62
N GLY A 193 4.61 10.71 0.76
CA GLY A 193 3.84 11.94 0.50
C GLY A 193 3.31 12.11 -0.91
N SER A 194 3.28 11.02 -1.68
CA SER A 194 2.61 10.98 -2.97
C SER A 194 1.13 10.70 -2.82
N THR A 195 0.37 11.04 -3.86
CA THR A 195 -0.99 10.54 -4.07
C THR A 195 -0.98 9.46 -5.14
N LEU A 196 -1.62 8.32 -4.88
CA LEU A 196 -1.90 7.29 -5.86
C LEU A 196 -3.40 7.30 -6.18
N GLN A 197 -3.75 7.77 -7.38
CA GLN A 197 -5.13 7.87 -7.83
C GLN A 197 -5.57 6.66 -8.62
N PHE A 198 -6.81 6.25 -8.39
CA PHE A 198 -7.45 5.13 -9.06
C PHE A 198 -8.57 5.62 -9.98
N LYS A 199 -8.47 5.31 -11.28
CA LYS A 199 -9.61 5.44 -12.20
C LYS A 199 -10.42 4.15 -12.13
N VAL A 200 -11.61 4.24 -11.57
CA VAL A 200 -12.33 3.06 -11.10
C VAL A 200 -13.18 2.43 -12.21
N ASN A 201 -12.69 1.32 -12.79
CA ASN A 201 -13.44 0.52 -13.78
C ASN A 201 -13.88 -0.86 -13.24
N ALA A 202 -13.46 -1.23 -12.03
CA ALA A 202 -13.75 -2.50 -11.35
C ALA A 202 -14.10 -2.25 -9.87
N VAL A 203 -14.61 -3.26 -9.16
CA VAL A 203 -15.05 -3.13 -7.75
C VAL A 203 -13.86 -3.03 -6.78
N THR A 204 -12.81 -3.82 -6.99
CA THR A 204 -11.61 -3.84 -6.12
C THR A 204 -10.41 -3.22 -6.83
N ASN A 205 -9.75 -2.26 -6.18
CA ASN A 205 -8.67 -1.48 -6.79
C ASN A 205 -7.34 -1.59 -6.06
N ALA A 206 -7.33 -1.97 -4.78
CA ALA A 206 -6.10 -2.28 -4.05
C ALA A 206 -6.21 -3.70 -3.50
N LEU A 207 -5.32 -4.59 -3.93
CA LEU A 207 -5.30 -6.01 -3.56
C LEU A 207 -3.98 -6.34 -2.90
N ILE A 208 -4.01 -6.59 -1.60
CA ILE A 208 -2.81 -6.82 -0.80
C ILE A 208 -2.76 -8.27 -0.37
N ASN A 209 -1.68 -8.93 -0.79
CA ASN A 209 -1.38 -10.34 -0.55
C ASN A 209 -2.51 -11.28 -0.99
N ARG A 210 -2.79 -11.33 -2.29
CA ARG A 210 -3.92 -12.11 -2.84
C ARG A 210 -3.52 -13.48 -3.38
N ASP A 211 -2.31 -13.60 -3.91
CA ASP A 211 -1.96 -14.75 -4.78
C ASP A 211 -1.40 -15.97 -4.03
N SER A 212 -0.96 -15.81 -2.77
CA SER A 212 -0.46 -16.92 -1.95
C SER A 212 -0.46 -16.55 -0.47
N GLU A 213 -0.73 -17.50 0.41
CA GLU A 213 -0.58 -17.32 1.87
C GLU A 213 0.89 -17.06 2.28
N ASP A 214 1.86 -17.55 1.49
CA ASP A 214 3.29 -17.36 1.73
C ASP A 214 3.83 -15.98 1.31
N GLY A 215 3.00 -15.18 0.63
CA GLY A 215 3.36 -13.82 0.22
C GLY A 215 3.25 -12.85 1.41
N VAL A 216 4.06 -11.79 1.40
CA VAL A 216 3.89 -10.66 2.33
C VAL A 216 3.82 -9.36 1.54
N GLY A 217 2.59 -8.93 1.27
CA GLY A 217 2.30 -7.65 0.62
C GLY A 217 2.21 -6.52 1.63
N VAL A 218 2.99 -5.46 1.42
CA VAL A 218 3.08 -4.32 2.35
C VAL A 218 2.86 -3.00 1.62
N ILE A 219 2.01 -2.15 2.17
CA ILE A 219 1.97 -0.71 1.85
C ILE A 219 2.43 0.05 3.09
N ARG A 220 3.48 0.84 2.95
CA ARG A 220 4.10 1.58 4.06
C ARG A 220 4.27 3.06 3.74
N GLY A 221 4.17 3.92 4.75
CA GLY A 221 4.61 5.31 4.70
C GLY A 221 3.48 6.29 4.92
N TRP A 222 3.47 7.39 4.17
CA TRP A 222 2.49 8.48 4.27
C TRP A 222 2.14 9.03 2.88
N GLY A 223 1.01 9.75 2.78
CA GLY A 223 0.41 10.17 1.51
C GLY A 223 -1.06 9.73 1.42
N SER A 224 -1.57 9.56 0.21
CA SER A 224 -2.97 9.16 0.02
C SER A 224 -3.19 8.19 -1.13
N LEU A 225 -4.07 7.22 -0.91
CA LEU A 225 -4.68 6.40 -1.95
C LEU A 225 -6.07 6.96 -2.21
N GLU A 226 -6.31 7.44 -3.44
CA GLU A 226 -7.47 8.27 -3.74
C GLU A 226 -8.28 7.77 -4.93
N LYS A 227 -9.60 7.91 -4.85
CA LYS A 227 -10.47 7.84 -6.03
C LYS A 227 -10.19 9.05 -6.92
N ARG A 228 -9.98 8.84 -8.21
CA ARG A 228 -9.90 9.95 -9.17
C ARG A 228 -11.26 10.68 -9.27
N PRO A 229 -11.29 12.03 -9.35
CA PRO A 229 -12.54 12.79 -9.38
C PRO A 229 -13.51 12.41 -10.51
N ASP A 230 -12.98 12.03 -11.68
CA ASP A 230 -13.74 11.59 -12.86
C ASP A 230 -13.99 10.06 -12.88
N GLY A 231 -13.78 9.36 -11.77
CA GLY A 231 -14.03 7.93 -11.65
C GLY A 231 -15.50 7.59 -11.41
N ASP A 232 -16.01 6.55 -12.09
CA ASP A 232 -17.43 6.18 -12.07
C ASP A 232 -17.88 5.48 -10.78
N ARG A 233 -16.96 4.86 -10.03
CA ARG A 233 -17.27 4.08 -8.83
C ARG A 233 -16.31 4.38 -7.68
N ASN A 234 -16.69 3.97 -6.47
CA ASN A 234 -15.86 4.12 -5.29
C ASN A 234 -14.95 2.88 -5.10
N PRO A 235 -13.64 3.07 -4.85
CA PRO A 235 -12.69 1.96 -4.82
C PRO A 235 -12.79 1.14 -3.52
N TRP A 236 -12.52 -0.16 -3.63
CA TRP A 236 -12.44 -1.08 -2.50
C TRP A 236 -11.00 -1.58 -2.29
N VAL A 237 -10.67 -1.87 -1.04
CA VAL A 237 -9.43 -2.57 -0.66
C VAL A 237 -9.76 -4.01 -0.34
N GLU A 238 -8.97 -4.94 -0.86
CA GLU A 238 -8.88 -6.32 -0.37
C GLU A 238 -7.56 -6.46 0.39
N ASN A 239 -7.63 -6.54 1.72
CA ASN A 239 -6.45 -6.57 2.58
C ASN A 239 -6.26 -7.95 3.21
N SER A 240 -5.29 -8.70 2.70
CA SER A 240 -4.77 -9.91 3.35
C SER A 240 -3.28 -9.78 3.66
N GLY A 241 -2.77 -8.54 3.80
CA GLY A 241 -1.38 -8.21 4.11
C GLY A 241 -1.29 -7.06 5.10
N LEU A 242 -0.35 -6.13 4.89
CA LEU A 242 -0.02 -5.08 5.85
C LEU A 242 -0.18 -3.67 5.25
N PHE A 243 -0.91 -2.82 5.95
CA PHE A 243 -0.89 -1.37 5.75
C PHE A 243 -0.24 -0.71 6.97
N ILE A 244 0.81 0.07 6.75
CA ILE A 244 1.62 0.65 7.82
C ILE A 244 1.76 2.15 7.57
N ALA A 245 1.01 2.96 8.31
CA ALA A 245 1.23 4.40 8.34
C ALA A 245 2.53 4.69 9.11
N ASP A 246 3.58 5.03 8.38
CA ASP A 246 4.90 5.32 8.94
C ASP A 246 5.20 6.81 8.76
N GLY A 247 5.26 7.53 9.88
CA GLY A 247 5.52 8.96 9.86
C GLY A 247 7.00 9.31 9.65
N GLU A 248 7.89 8.32 9.71
CA GLU A 248 9.36 8.51 9.66
C GLU A 248 9.85 9.54 10.70
N GLY A 249 9.20 9.58 11.88
CA GLY A 249 9.56 10.48 12.99
C GLY A 249 8.82 11.83 13.00
N GLU A 250 7.99 12.09 11.99
CA GLU A 250 7.17 13.28 11.86
C GLU A 250 5.68 12.98 11.84
N THR A 251 4.85 13.93 12.28
CA THR A 251 3.39 13.79 12.26
C THR A 251 2.90 13.76 10.81
N ARG A 252 2.63 12.57 10.29
CA ARG A 252 2.20 12.34 8.90
C ARG A 252 1.10 11.30 8.81
N ASP A 253 0.35 11.36 7.72
CA ASP A 253 -0.83 10.51 7.53
C ASP A 253 -0.70 9.66 6.28
N LEU A 254 -1.15 8.40 6.37
CA LEU A 254 -1.50 7.57 5.22
C LEU A 254 -3.02 7.50 5.13
N SER A 255 -3.59 8.00 4.02
CA SER A 255 -5.03 8.17 3.87
C SER A 255 -5.67 7.25 2.84
N LEU A 256 -6.78 6.61 3.25
CA LEU A 256 -7.64 5.81 2.38
C LEU A 256 -9.11 6.28 2.41
N TYR A 257 -9.42 7.49 2.89
CA TYR A 257 -10.82 7.94 3.10
C TYR A 257 -11.73 7.89 1.86
N THR A 258 -11.19 7.91 0.65
CA THR A 258 -12.00 7.78 -0.57
C THR A 258 -12.41 6.35 -0.87
N PHE A 259 -11.78 5.35 -0.24
CA PHE A 259 -12.16 3.94 -0.34
C PHE A 259 -13.36 3.67 0.55
N VAL A 260 -14.29 2.82 0.09
CA VAL A 260 -15.62 2.66 0.73
C VAL A 260 -15.87 1.30 1.37
N ALA A 261 -14.94 0.36 1.18
CA ALA A 261 -15.06 -0.98 1.74
C ALA A 261 -13.68 -1.65 1.85
N VAL A 262 -13.60 -2.58 2.81
CA VAL A 262 -12.47 -3.50 3.02
C VAL A 262 -13.00 -4.91 2.92
N THR A 263 -12.38 -5.76 2.11
CA THR A 263 -12.56 -7.22 2.11
C THR A 263 -11.22 -7.89 2.39
N ASN A 264 -11.22 -9.21 2.47
CA ASN A 264 -10.00 -10.02 2.58
C ASN A 264 -10.25 -11.37 1.91
N THR A 265 -9.23 -11.92 1.24
CA THR A 265 -9.30 -13.26 0.64
C THR A 265 -8.86 -14.32 1.64
N PHE A 266 -7.82 -14.02 2.41
CA PHE A 266 -7.35 -14.89 3.48
C PHE A 266 -7.89 -14.39 4.82
N TYR A 267 -8.65 -15.23 5.53
CA TYR A 267 -9.13 -14.90 6.85
C TYR A 267 -7.97 -14.84 7.85
N ASN A 268 -7.86 -13.70 8.54
CA ASN A 268 -6.85 -13.51 9.57
C ASN A 268 -7.29 -14.30 10.81
N GLY A 269 -6.69 -15.48 11.03
CA GLY A 269 -6.93 -16.28 12.23
C GLY A 269 -6.54 -15.54 13.53
N PRO A 270 -6.80 -16.13 14.71
CA PRO A 270 -6.51 -15.47 15.99
C PRO A 270 -5.02 -15.13 16.22
N ALA A 271 -4.10 -15.86 15.57
CA ALA A 271 -2.66 -15.60 15.57
C ALA A 271 -2.16 -14.82 14.33
N GLY A 272 -3.07 -14.48 13.41
CA GLY A 272 -2.71 -13.80 12.18
C GLY A 272 -2.34 -12.32 12.40
N THR A 273 -1.43 -11.82 11.58
CA THR A 273 -0.87 -10.45 11.69
C THR A 273 -1.28 -9.53 10.54
N ASN A 274 -2.17 -9.97 9.65
CA ASN A 274 -2.65 -9.11 8.57
C ASN A 274 -3.55 -8.01 9.13
N GLY A 275 -3.39 -6.77 8.65
CA GLY A 275 -4.17 -5.65 9.14
C GLY A 275 -3.48 -4.29 8.99
N TRP A 276 -3.68 -3.46 10.01
CA TRP A 276 -3.45 -2.03 9.96
C TRP A 276 -2.52 -1.60 11.07
N TYR A 277 -1.56 -0.74 10.76
CA TYR A 277 -0.53 -0.34 11.70
C TYR A 277 -0.22 1.15 11.55
N ALA A 278 0.22 1.76 12.65
CA ALA A 278 0.69 3.14 12.68
C ALA A 278 1.93 3.22 13.58
N VAL A 279 3.02 3.76 13.04
CA VAL A 279 4.34 3.80 13.70
C VAL A 279 5.04 5.13 13.45
N ASN A 280 6.02 5.47 14.29
CA ASN A 280 6.91 6.63 14.11
C ASN A 280 6.16 7.94 13.81
N LYS A 281 5.18 8.31 14.64
CA LYS A 281 4.25 9.44 14.46
C LYS A 281 3.31 9.37 13.25
N GLY A 282 3.19 8.21 12.61
CA GLY A 282 2.22 7.94 11.55
C GLY A 282 0.78 7.87 12.06
N ARG A 283 -0.18 8.23 11.20
CA ARG A 283 -1.61 7.97 11.39
C ARG A 283 -2.19 7.34 10.15
N LEU A 284 -2.89 6.24 10.32
CA LEU A 284 -3.66 5.62 9.26
C LEU A 284 -5.11 6.13 9.31
N ARG A 285 -5.61 6.65 8.19
CA ARG A 285 -7.03 6.96 7.99
C ARG A 285 -7.67 5.83 7.19
N TYR A 286 -8.55 5.05 7.85
CA TYR A 286 -9.17 3.87 7.27
C TYR A 286 -9.98 4.18 6.01
N PRO A 287 -10.25 3.20 5.14
CA PRO A 287 -11.39 3.26 4.23
C PRO A 287 -12.67 3.66 5.00
N ARG A 288 -13.40 4.65 4.48
CA ARG A 288 -14.68 5.02 5.08
C ARG A 288 -15.66 3.88 4.88
N THR A 289 -16.58 3.71 5.82
CA THR A 289 -17.63 2.68 5.69
C THR A 289 -19.00 3.35 5.73
N TYR A 290 -19.83 3.02 4.74
CA TYR A 290 -21.21 3.46 4.68
C TYR A 290 -22.13 2.40 5.30
N THR A 291 -22.85 2.78 6.35
CA THR A 291 -23.82 1.92 7.01
C THR A 291 -25.22 2.34 6.58
N THR A 292 -25.96 1.38 6.01
CA THR A 292 -27.30 1.59 5.44
C THR A 292 -28.32 0.80 6.25
N GLY A 293 -29.44 1.43 6.61
CA GLY A 293 -30.55 0.73 7.23
C GLY A 293 -31.58 1.66 7.85
N ALA A 294 -32.79 1.13 8.03
CA ALA A 294 -33.86 1.78 8.78
C ALA A 294 -33.83 1.42 10.28
N ALA A 295 -32.95 0.51 10.69
CA ALA A 295 -32.80 0.15 12.09
C ALA A 295 -32.18 1.30 12.90
N VAL A 296 -32.67 1.48 14.12
CA VAL A 296 -32.10 2.45 15.08
C VAL A 296 -30.75 1.95 15.59
N THR A 297 -30.64 0.66 15.91
CA THR A 297 -29.36 0.03 16.24
C THR A 297 -28.77 -0.64 15.00
N GLN A 298 -27.53 -0.28 14.68
CA GLN A 298 -26.79 -0.81 13.54
C GLN A 298 -25.41 -1.27 14.01
N SER A 299 -24.92 -2.38 13.46
CA SER A 299 -23.62 -2.95 13.81
C SER A 299 -22.84 -3.27 12.54
N ALA A 300 -21.57 -2.85 12.50
CA ALA A 300 -20.66 -3.17 11.40
C ALA A 300 -19.21 -3.24 11.88
N CYS A 301 -18.38 -3.94 11.11
CA CYS A 301 -16.92 -3.88 11.22
C CYS A 301 -16.35 -2.75 10.34
N TYR A 302 -15.26 -2.15 10.80
CA TYR A 302 -14.55 -1.02 10.20
C TYR A 302 -13.06 -1.35 10.13
N GLY A 303 -12.41 -1.01 9.01
CA GLY A 303 -11.10 -1.58 8.69
C GLY A 303 -11.18 -3.09 8.41
N ASP A 304 -12.37 -3.63 8.17
CA ASP A 304 -12.59 -5.05 7.85
C ASP A 304 -13.90 -5.17 7.06
N TRP A 305 -14.26 -6.38 6.64
CA TRP A 305 -15.51 -6.62 5.94
C TRP A 305 -16.71 -6.30 6.83
N ARG A 306 -17.49 -5.30 6.41
CA ARG A 306 -18.54 -4.67 7.22
C ARG A 306 -19.61 -5.62 7.75
N THR A 307 -19.81 -6.77 7.10
CA THR A 307 -20.83 -7.75 7.51
C THR A 307 -20.30 -8.81 8.48
N LEU A 308 -19.01 -8.77 8.85
CA LEU A 308 -18.48 -9.67 9.87
C LEU A 308 -19.10 -9.39 11.23
N THR A 309 -19.31 -10.46 11.99
CA THR A 309 -19.83 -10.38 13.36
C THR A 309 -18.76 -10.02 14.38
N THR A 310 -17.48 -10.23 14.03
CA THR A 310 -16.29 -9.92 14.84
C THR A 310 -15.16 -9.42 13.94
N PRO A 311 -14.36 -8.43 14.38
CA PRO A 311 -13.22 -7.93 13.62
C PRO A 311 -12.10 -8.98 13.55
N SER A 312 -11.56 -9.22 12.35
CA SER A 312 -10.55 -10.25 12.09
C SER A 312 -9.15 -9.68 11.85
N LEU A 313 -9.04 -8.60 11.06
CA LEU A 313 -7.78 -7.92 10.78
C LEU A 313 -7.22 -7.20 12.01
N VAL A 314 -5.91 -7.24 12.20
CA VAL A 314 -5.24 -6.53 13.30
C VAL A 314 -5.54 -5.02 13.23
N ASN A 315 -5.90 -4.46 14.38
CA ASN A 315 -6.35 -3.08 14.60
C ASN A 315 -7.66 -2.68 13.91
N SER A 316 -8.40 -3.61 13.30
CA SER A 316 -9.78 -3.37 12.90
C SER A 316 -10.73 -3.38 14.12
N LEU A 317 -11.96 -2.91 13.94
CA LEU A 317 -12.91 -2.79 15.03
C LEU A 317 -14.34 -3.00 14.57
N LYS A 318 -15.21 -3.34 15.51
CA LYS A 318 -16.66 -3.37 15.35
C LYS A 318 -17.27 -2.27 16.19
N LEU A 319 -18.21 -1.51 15.62
CA LEU A 319 -19.10 -0.64 16.40
C LEU A 319 -20.52 -1.14 16.26
N GLU A 320 -21.18 -1.31 17.40
CA GLU A 320 -22.64 -1.27 17.48
C GLU A 320 -23.04 0.15 17.88
N VAL A 321 -23.90 0.77 17.09
CA VAL A 321 -24.31 2.17 17.22
C VAL A 321 -25.83 2.23 17.34
N THR A 322 -26.33 2.83 18.41
CA THR A 322 -27.76 3.14 18.57
C THR A 322 -27.98 4.60 18.23
N LEU A 323 -28.63 4.87 17.11
CA LEU A 323 -28.90 6.23 16.62
C LEU A 323 -30.01 6.92 17.42
N SER A 324 -30.04 8.25 17.41
CA SER A 324 -31.17 9.02 17.97
C SER A 324 -32.42 8.92 17.08
N SER A 325 -32.22 8.66 15.80
CA SER A 325 -33.26 8.38 14.81
C SER A 325 -32.72 7.47 13.72
N SER A 326 -33.58 6.63 13.15
CA SER A 326 -33.22 5.72 12.07
C SER A 326 -32.59 6.45 10.88
N GLY A 327 -31.67 5.78 10.17
CA GLY A 327 -31.14 6.25 8.90
C GLY A 327 -29.69 5.86 8.69
N SER A 328 -29.16 6.23 7.53
CA SER A 328 -27.79 5.92 7.15
C SER A 328 -26.76 6.88 7.76
N PHE A 329 -25.51 6.45 7.79
CA PHE A 329 -24.37 7.25 8.23
C PHE A 329 -23.05 6.71 7.66
N TYR A 330 -22.03 7.55 7.70
CA TYR A 330 -20.65 7.21 7.37
C TYR A 330 -19.80 7.14 8.63
N VAL A 331 -18.88 6.18 8.67
CA VAL A 331 -17.90 6.08 9.74
C VAL A 331 -16.51 6.35 9.19
N TYR A 332 -15.80 7.25 9.86
CA TYR A 332 -14.41 7.57 9.63
C TYR A 332 -13.62 7.15 10.85
N GLY A 333 -12.68 6.24 10.63
CA GLY A 333 -11.77 5.80 11.67
C GLY A 333 -10.35 6.22 11.38
N GLU A 334 -9.59 6.37 12.45
CA GLU A 334 -8.18 6.72 12.42
C GLU A 334 -7.44 5.85 13.44
N LEU A 335 -6.27 5.33 13.08
CA LEU A 335 -5.34 4.61 13.95
C LEU A 335 -4.07 5.44 14.10
N TYR A 336 -3.63 5.64 15.33
CA TYR A 336 -2.51 6.53 15.66
C TYR A 336 -1.32 5.74 16.18
N ALA A 337 -0.13 6.14 15.76
CA ALA A 337 1.10 5.76 16.44
C ALA A 337 1.10 6.36 17.86
N PRO A 338 1.52 5.62 18.90
CA PRO A 338 1.45 6.09 20.29
C PRO A 338 2.24 7.36 20.62
N ASP A 339 3.19 7.73 19.77
CA ASP A 339 4.14 8.84 19.92
C ASP A 339 3.66 10.15 19.27
N ARG A 340 2.41 10.21 18.78
CA ARG A 340 1.85 11.43 18.20
C ARG A 340 1.42 12.45 19.25
N SER A 341 1.71 13.72 18.98
CA SER A 341 1.37 14.85 19.86
C SER A 341 -0.09 15.29 19.80
N ASP A 342 -0.86 14.83 18.81
CA ASP A 342 -2.29 15.16 18.64
C ASP A 342 -3.23 14.18 19.37
N ILE A 343 -2.67 13.18 20.06
CA ILE A 343 -3.42 12.33 20.99
C ILE A 343 -3.72 13.12 22.29
N PRO A 344 -4.95 13.06 22.84
CA PRO A 344 -5.25 13.69 24.12
C PRO A 344 -4.29 13.26 25.24
N ALA A 345 -3.75 14.23 25.97
CA ALA A 345 -2.81 13.97 27.07
C ALA A 345 -3.46 13.18 28.23
N GLY A 346 -2.63 12.67 29.14
CA GLY A 346 -3.09 12.02 30.37
C GLY A 346 -3.45 10.54 30.23
N LEU A 347 -2.87 9.84 29.26
CA LEU A 347 -2.92 8.37 29.24
C LEU A 347 -2.31 7.81 30.56
N PRO A 348 -2.89 6.75 31.15
CA PRO A 348 -2.36 6.10 32.34
C PRO A 348 -0.87 5.79 32.27
N THR A 349 -0.12 6.25 33.27
CA THR A 349 1.33 5.99 33.41
C THR A 349 1.59 4.54 33.84
N GLY A 350 2.80 4.02 33.56
CA GLY A 350 3.18 2.64 33.90
C GLY A 350 2.53 1.56 33.03
N THR A 351 1.82 1.95 31.96
CA THR A 351 1.22 1.05 30.99
C THR A 351 1.93 1.12 29.64
N LYS A 352 1.81 0.06 28.83
CA LYS A 352 2.23 0.03 27.43
C LYS A 352 1.01 0.23 26.55
N THR A 353 1.10 1.15 25.59
CA THR A 353 0.07 1.33 24.56
C THR A 353 0.12 0.21 23.52
N VAL A 354 -1.02 -0.42 23.27
CA VAL A 354 -1.20 -1.46 22.24
C VAL A 354 -1.82 -0.87 20.98
N GLY A 355 -2.76 0.07 21.11
CA GLY A 355 -3.36 0.78 19.98
C GLY A 355 -4.16 1.99 20.43
N ILE A 356 -4.28 2.99 19.54
CA ILE A 356 -5.03 4.22 19.79
C ILE A 356 -5.87 4.53 18.55
N TRP A 357 -7.17 4.68 18.74
CA TRP A 357 -8.14 4.95 17.68
C TRP A 357 -8.88 6.25 17.93
N ARG A 358 -9.27 6.93 16.85
CA ARG A 358 -10.30 7.96 16.86
C ARG A 358 -11.38 7.61 15.87
N MET A 359 -12.64 7.70 16.29
CA MET A 359 -13.79 7.38 15.45
C MET A 359 -14.76 8.56 15.39
N ARG A 360 -15.30 8.80 14.19
CA ARG A 360 -16.35 9.78 13.93
C ARG A 360 -17.45 9.16 13.09
N ILE A 361 -18.67 9.64 13.31
CA ILE A 361 -19.84 9.25 12.51
C ILE A 361 -20.48 10.51 11.95
N THR A 362 -20.66 10.56 10.63
CA THR A 362 -21.21 11.73 9.93
C THR A 362 -22.40 11.34 9.04
N SER A 363 -23.22 12.32 8.68
CA SER A 363 -24.31 12.15 7.71
C SER A 363 -23.87 12.32 6.26
N SER A 364 -22.61 12.64 5.99
CA SER A 364 -22.11 12.96 4.64
C SER A 364 -20.87 12.16 4.24
N GLU A 365 -20.57 12.17 2.95
CA GLU A 365 -19.36 11.55 2.38
C GLU A 365 -18.06 12.28 2.73
N SER A 366 -18.09 13.23 3.67
CA SER A 366 -16.93 13.94 4.17
C SER A 366 -16.65 13.58 5.64
N PRO A 367 -15.37 13.40 6.04
CA PRO A 367 -14.98 13.26 7.44
C PRO A 367 -15.27 14.54 8.25
N ASP A 368 -15.32 15.70 7.59
CA ASP A 368 -15.65 17.00 8.18
C ASP A 368 -17.14 17.35 8.00
N GLY A 369 -17.95 16.34 7.69
CA GLY A 369 -19.40 16.47 7.53
C GLY A 369 -20.13 16.70 8.84
N THR A 370 -21.43 17.00 8.73
CA THR A 370 -22.31 17.12 9.90
C THR A 370 -22.29 15.82 10.72
N PRO A 371 -21.97 15.90 12.03
CA PRO A 371 -22.03 14.73 12.91
C PRO A 371 -23.41 14.07 12.90
N LYS A 372 -23.45 12.75 12.87
CA LYS A 372 -24.69 11.99 12.99
C LYS A 372 -25.05 11.87 14.48
N ALA A 373 -26.26 12.27 14.86
CA ALA A 373 -26.74 12.10 16.23
C ALA A 373 -26.96 10.62 16.59
N PHE A 374 -26.42 10.20 17.73
CA PHE A 374 -26.57 8.86 18.29
C PHE A 374 -26.72 8.89 19.81
N VAL A 375 -27.28 7.82 20.38
CA VAL A 375 -27.53 7.64 21.81
C VAL A 375 -26.39 6.89 22.49
N SER A 376 -25.85 5.86 21.84
CA SER A 376 -24.76 5.07 22.40
C SER A 376 -23.95 4.32 21.34
N VAL A 377 -22.72 3.94 21.72
CA VAL A 377 -21.80 3.08 20.96
C VAL A 377 -21.27 1.95 21.84
N LEU A 378 -21.17 0.75 21.30
CA LEU A 378 -20.48 -0.38 21.94
C LEU A 378 -19.34 -0.85 21.03
N PRO A 379 -18.09 -0.42 21.29
CA PRO A 379 -16.95 -0.78 20.48
C PRO A 379 -16.34 -2.13 20.90
N THR A 380 -15.83 -2.87 19.92
CA THR A 380 -14.96 -4.04 20.09
C THR A 380 -13.76 -3.90 19.17
N PHE A 381 -12.55 -3.94 19.71
CA PHE A 381 -11.30 -3.78 18.95
C PHE A 381 -10.58 -5.12 18.82
N ARG A 382 -10.06 -5.42 17.62
CA ARG A 382 -9.07 -6.46 17.40
C ARG A 382 -7.69 -5.84 17.61
N TYR A 383 -7.06 -6.05 18.76
CA TYR A 383 -5.76 -5.47 19.05
C TYR A 383 -4.61 -6.30 18.46
N ASP A 384 -3.43 -5.69 18.32
CA ASP A 384 -2.21 -6.42 17.96
C ASP A 384 -1.75 -7.30 19.13
N HIS A 385 -2.04 -8.59 19.01
CA HIS A 385 -1.72 -9.58 20.03
C HIS A 385 -0.22 -9.79 20.24
N THR A 386 0.62 -9.49 19.23
CA THR A 386 2.08 -9.61 19.34
C THR A 386 2.67 -8.61 20.32
N GLN A 387 1.93 -7.53 20.63
CA GLN A 387 2.33 -6.51 21.59
C GLN A 387 1.99 -6.86 23.04
N VAL A 388 1.27 -7.95 23.28
CA VAL A 388 0.68 -8.28 24.58
C VAL A 388 1.15 -9.65 25.05
N LYS A 389 1.61 -9.75 26.30
CA LYS A 389 2.07 -11.02 26.89
C LYS A 389 0.95 -11.69 27.67
N VAL A 390 0.97 -13.02 27.73
CA VAL A 390 -0.08 -13.85 28.40
C VAL A 390 -0.35 -13.45 29.87
N HIS A 391 0.67 -12.97 30.57
CA HIS A 391 0.58 -12.57 31.98
C HIS A 391 0.21 -11.10 32.18
N GLU A 392 -0.11 -10.36 31.12
CA GLU A 392 -0.53 -8.96 31.22
C GLU A 392 -2.05 -8.81 31.33
N SER A 393 -2.50 -7.69 31.88
CA SER A 393 -3.91 -7.28 31.89
C SER A 393 -4.13 -6.18 30.86
N LEU A 394 -5.30 -6.21 30.23
CA LEU A 394 -5.71 -5.22 29.23
C LEU A 394 -6.75 -4.26 29.80
N GLY A 395 -6.62 -2.99 29.46
CA GLY A 395 -7.62 -1.97 29.71
C GLY A 395 -8.00 -1.24 28.42
N LEU A 396 -9.29 -1.11 28.19
CA LEU A 396 -9.82 -0.21 27.17
C LEU A 396 -10.21 1.11 27.83
N TYR A 397 -9.64 2.19 27.33
CA TYR A 397 -9.86 3.55 27.82
C TYR A 397 -10.53 4.39 26.74
N ARG A 398 -11.36 5.33 27.16
CA ARG A 398 -11.96 6.35 26.30
C ARG A 398 -11.68 7.73 26.86
N TYR A 399 -11.32 8.67 25.99
CA TYR A 399 -11.20 10.08 26.39
C TYR A 399 -12.59 10.71 26.47
N ASN A 400 -12.94 11.30 27.61
CA ASN A 400 -14.27 11.88 27.86
C ASN A 400 -14.35 13.41 27.64
N GLY A 401 -13.32 14.01 27.04
CA GLY A 401 -13.17 15.47 26.90
C GLY A 401 -12.19 16.07 27.91
N SER A 402 -11.93 15.39 29.04
CA SER A 402 -11.03 15.85 30.10
C SER A 402 -10.00 14.83 30.57
N ALA A 403 -10.34 13.54 30.57
CA ALA A 403 -9.49 12.47 31.05
C ALA A 403 -9.75 11.16 30.30
N TRP A 404 -8.77 10.27 30.35
CA TRP A 404 -8.90 8.89 29.90
C TRP A 404 -9.55 8.03 30.98
N VAL A 405 -10.77 7.56 30.71
CA VAL A 405 -11.55 6.74 31.65
C VAL A 405 -11.55 5.30 31.16
N LYS A 406 -11.33 4.35 32.07
CA LYS A 406 -11.41 2.93 31.76
C LYS A 406 -12.87 2.54 31.51
N VAL A 407 -13.16 2.00 30.34
CA VAL A 407 -14.50 1.59 29.89
C VAL A 407 -14.61 0.08 29.59
N GLY A 408 -13.48 -0.63 29.63
CA GLY A 408 -13.43 -2.07 29.47
C GLY A 408 -12.15 -2.66 30.07
N SER A 409 -12.17 -3.94 30.35
CA SER A 409 -11.02 -4.69 30.85
C SER A 409 -11.02 -6.11 30.31
N GLY A 410 -9.84 -6.69 30.16
CA GLY A 410 -9.71 -8.08 29.75
C GLY A 410 -8.34 -8.65 30.05
N THR A 411 -8.15 -9.87 29.57
CA THR A 411 -6.92 -10.65 29.66
C THR A 411 -6.67 -11.27 28.29
N PRO A 412 -5.42 -11.45 27.84
CA PRO A 412 -5.14 -12.23 26.65
C PRO A 412 -5.70 -13.64 26.79
N ASP A 413 -6.72 -13.95 26.00
CA ASP A 413 -7.50 -15.19 26.02
C ASP A 413 -7.41 -15.96 24.69
N GLY A 414 -6.56 -15.49 23.77
CA GLY A 414 -6.40 -16.03 22.43
C GLY A 414 -7.37 -15.47 21.39
N THR A 415 -8.47 -14.81 21.77
CA THR A 415 -9.38 -14.15 20.81
C THR A 415 -8.78 -12.86 20.26
N SER A 416 -7.94 -12.23 21.08
CA SER A 416 -7.31 -10.94 20.81
C SER A 416 -8.31 -9.81 20.57
N LEU A 417 -9.46 -9.90 21.22
CA LEU A 417 -10.52 -8.89 21.21
C LEU A 417 -10.60 -8.17 22.56
N ILE A 418 -10.97 -6.90 22.55
CA ILE A 418 -11.35 -6.16 23.76
C ILE A 418 -12.53 -5.23 23.47
N SER A 419 -13.51 -5.23 24.35
CA SER A 419 -14.75 -4.45 24.20
C SER A 419 -14.98 -3.53 25.38
N ALA A 420 -15.78 -2.49 25.17
CA ALA A 420 -16.34 -1.75 26.30
C ALA A 420 -17.32 -2.66 27.07
N SER A 421 -17.38 -2.50 28.39
CA SER A 421 -18.23 -3.32 29.26
C SER A 421 -19.72 -2.98 29.16
N ALA A 422 -20.06 -1.81 28.63
CA ALA A 422 -21.43 -1.34 28.41
C ALA A 422 -21.47 -0.33 27.25
N PRO A 423 -22.65 -0.09 26.65
CA PRO A 423 -22.82 0.98 25.67
C PRO A 423 -22.45 2.35 26.25
N LEU A 424 -21.68 3.12 25.50
CA LEU A 424 -21.12 4.41 25.91
C LEU A 424 -21.88 5.55 25.22
N PRO A 425 -22.27 6.62 25.92
CA PRO A 425 -22.92 7.79 25.30
C PRO A 425 -21.95 8.55 24.39
N PRO A 426 -22.42 9.48 23.53
CA PRO A 426 -21.52 10.38 22.81
C PRO A 426 -20.56 11.13 23.74
N ALA A 427 -19.32 11.33 23.31
CA ALA A 427 -18.35 12.20 23.97
C ALA A 427 -18.16 13.40 23.06
N ASP A 428 -18.60 14.58 23.50
CA ASP A 428 -18.63 15.81 22.70
C ASP A 428 -19.32 15.64 21.33
N GLY A 429 -20.37 14.81 21.28
CA GLY A 429 -21.11 14.50 20.05
C GLY A 429 -20.40 13.54 19.08
N GLU A 430 -19.20 13.04 19.41
CA GLU A 430 -18.46 12.04 18.63
C GLU A 430 -18.42 10.67 19.34
N VAL A 431 -18.05 9.62 18.60
CA VAL A 431 -17.66 8.33 19.18
C VAL A 431 -16.39 8.55 20.02
N GLY A 432 -15.43 9.31 19.47
CA GLY A 432 -14.30 9.87 20.20
C GLY A 432 -13.04 8.99 20.16
N TRP A 433 -12.16 9.21 21.13
CA TRP A 433 -10.86 8.56 21.23
C TRP A 433 -10.90 7.33 22.12
N PHE A 434 -10.20 6.28 21.70
CA PHE A 434 -10.02 5.04 22.43
C PHE A 434 -8.55 4.64 22.47
N ALA A 435 -8.13 4.05 23.59
CA ALA A 435 -6.79 3.49 23.74
C ALA A 435 -6.89 2.12 24.41
N VAL A 436 -6.17 1.15 23.86
CA VAL A 436 -5.94 -0.14 24.52
C VAL A 436 -4.56 -0.10 25.13
N LEU A 437 -4.51 -0.32 26.44
CA LEU A 437 -3.29 -0.29 27.24
C LEU A 437 -3.10 -1.66 27.92
N THR A 438 -1.84 -2.07 28.08
CA THR A 438 -1.46 -3.31 28.75
C THR A 438 -0.48 -3.05 29.88
N GLN A 439 -0.53 -3.89 30.92
CA GLN A 439 0.42 -3.86 32.04
C GLN A 439 0.57 -5.26 32.67
N PRO A 440 1.73 -5.59 33.28
CA PRO A 440 1.91 -6.85 34.00
C PRO A 440 0.80 -7.10 35.06
N ARG A 441 0.35 -8.34 35.22
CA ARG A 441 -0.52 -8.73 36.34
C ARG A 441 0.32 -8.92 37.60
N GLY A 442 -0.10 -8.29 38.69
CA GLY A 442 0.50 -8.47 40.02
C GLY A 442 1.40 -7.32 40.46
N THR A 443 1.58 -7.21 41.78
CA THR A 443 2.48 -6.24 42.41
C THR A 443 3.93 -6.65 42.15
N LEU A 444 4.75 -5.74 41.63
CA LEU A 444 6.21 -5.87 41.69
C LEU A 444 6.62 -5.93 43.16
N ILE A 445 6.96 -7.12 43.65
CA ILE A 445 7.66 -7.25 44.94
C ILE A 445 9.10 -6.85 44.66
N SER A 446 9.45 -5.60 44.98
CA SER A 446 10.85 -5.18 45.10
C SER A 446 11.42 -5.87 46.33
N VAL A 447 12.29 -6.87 46.13
CA VAL A 447 13.12 -7.42 47.20
C VAL A 447 14.33 -6.51 47.31
N HIS A 448 14.39 -5.72 48.38
CA HIS A 448 15.55 -4.89 48.73
C HIS A 448 16.68 -5.74 49.32
#